data_AF-A0A2V8ZKN5-F1
#
_entry.id   AF-A0A2V8ZKN5-F1
#
_cell.length_a   1.000
_cell.length_b   1.000
_cell.length_c   1.000
_cell.angle_alpha   90.00
_cell.angle_beta   90.00
_cell.angle_gamma   90.00
#
_symmetry.space_group_name_H-M   'P 1'
#
loop_
_entity.id
_entity.type
_entity.pdbx_description
1 polymer ?
#
loop_
_entity_poly.entity_id
_entity_poly.type
_entity_poly.pdbx_seq_one_letter_code
_entity_poly.pdbx_strand_id
1 'polypeptide(L)' 'MLGNEYELVGQHLSWGEDRVLFYGPEGRLKLFLVNVTDLFPIDAFTRISAGRSAFRVDDLLELRDRLDRWKRGEGEHHGV' A
#
# COMPACT_ATOMS: atom_id res chain seq x y z
N MET A 1 -4.92 -10.47 14.00
CA MET A 1 -4.12 -11.45 13.24
C MET A 1 -2.66 -11.17 13.55
N LEU A 2 -1.87 -12.16 13.94
CA LEU A 2 -0.42 -12.00 14.04
C LEU A 2 0.21 -12.20 12.65
N GLY A 3 1.29 -11.49 12.37
CA GLY A 3 2.12 -11.75 11.19
C GLY A 3 2.88 -13.07 11.31
N ASN A 4 3.58 -13.46 10.23
CA ASN A 4 4.51 -14.59 10.25
C ASN A 4 5.94 -14.06 10.33
N GLU A 5 6.77 -14.69 11.16
CA GLU A 5 8.20 -14.36 11.30
C GLU A 5 9.03 -15.21 10.34
N TYR A 6 10.02 -14.60 9.71
CA TYR A 6 10.96 -15.27 8.79
C TYR A 6 12.37 -14.75 9.01
N GLU A 7 13.36 -15.59 8.73
CA GLU A 7 14.76 -15.17 8.74
C GLU A 7 15.06 -14.29 7.52
N LEU A 8 15.66 -13.14 7.77
CA LEU A 8 16.11 -12.22 6.72
C LEU A 8 17.37 -12.78 6.07
N VAL A 9 17.28 -13.11 4.78
CA VAL A 9 18.41 -13.58 3.98
C VAL A 9 19.19 -12.40 3.40
N GLY A 10 18.51 -11.31 3.07
CA GLY A 10 19.15 -10.10 2.55
C GLY A 10 18.15 -9.03 2.10
N GLN A 11 18.68 -7.86 1.77
CA GLN A 11 17.92 -6.70 1.32
C GLN A 11 18.58 -6.11 0.08
N HIS A 12 17.80 -5.77 -0.94
CA HIS A 12 18.33 -5.22 -2.19
C HIS A 12 17.31 -4.31 -2.89
N LEU A 13 17.83 -3.31 -3.60
CA LEU A 13 17.03 -2.44 -4.46
C LEU A 13 16.76 -3.15 -5.79
N SER A 14 15.49 -3.32 -6.14
CA SER A 14 15.10 -3.87 -7.43
C SER A 14 13.90 -3.13 -7.97
N TRP A 15 13.98 -2.73 -9.25
CA TRP A 15 12.93 -1.96 -9.93
C TRP A 15 12.60 -0.62 -9.24
N GLY A 16 13.59 -0.01 -8.57
CA GLY A 16 13.42 1.24 -7.83
C GLY A 16 12.78 1.07 -6.44
N GLU A 17 12.51 -0.17 -6.02
CA GLU A 17 11.91 -0.47 -4.72
C GLU A 17 12.84 -1.31 -3.86
N ASP A 18 12.78 -1.07 -2.55
CA ASP A 18 13.53 -1.83 -1.57
C ASP A 18 12.81 -3.12 -1.21
N ARG A 19 13.55 -4.24 -1.25
CA ARG A 19 13.00 -5.58 -1.15
C ARG A 19 13.81 -6.47 -0.23
N VAL A 20 13.12 -7.30 0.53
CA VAL A 20 13.69 -8.28 1.45
C VAL A 20 13.55 -9.68 0.89
N LEU A 21 14.61 -10.47 1.06
CA LEU A 21 14.69 -11.87 0.70
C LEU A 21 14.52 -12.74 1.95
N PHE A 22 13.71 -13.78 1.84
CA PHE A 22 13.50 -14.76 2.92
C PHE A 22 13.14 -16.13 2.35
N TYR A 23 13.30 -17.19 3.14
CA TYR A 23 12.82 -18.52 2.78
C TYR A 23 11.38 -18.71 3.25
N GLY A 24 10.48 -19.04 2.31
CA GLY A 24 9.11 -19.42 2.65
C GLY A 24 9.03 -20.83 3.28
N PRO A 25 7.85 -21.25 3.76
CA PRO A 25 7.67 -22.56 4.39
C PRO A 25 8.05 -23.76 3.52
N GLU A 26 8.02 -23.60 2.19
CA GLU A 26 8.43 -24.61 1.21
C GLU A 26 9.96 -24.62 0.95
N GLY A 27 10.75 -23.86 1.71
CA GLY A 27 12.20 -23.71 1.49
C GLY A 27 12.57 -22.93 0.23
N ARG A 28 11.59 -22.25 -0.40
CA ARG A 28 11.81 -21.44 -1.60
C ARG A 28 12.13 -20.00 -1.23
N LEU A 29 13.13 -19.43 -1.90
CA LEU A 29 13.47 -18.01 -1.77
C LEU A 29 12.32 -17.15 -2.30
N LYS A 30 11.88 -16.19 -1.49
CA LYS A 30 10.82 -15.23 -1.81
C LYS A 30 11.34 -13.82 -1.63
N LEU A 31 10.74 -12.90 -2.39
CA LEU A 31 11.05 -11.48 -2.37
C LEU A 31 9.79 -10.71 -1.97
N PHE A 32 9.92 -9.81 -1.00
CA PHE A 32 8.82 -8.96 -0.54
C PHE A 32 9.26 -7.50 -0.49
N LEU A 33 8.32 -6.58 -0.63
CA LEU A 33 8.62 -5.16 -0.46
C LEU A 33 8.92 -4.90 1.02
N VAL A 34 9.90 -4.04 1.30
CA VAL A 34 10.21 -3.66 2.68
C VAL A 34 9.01 -2.96 3.32
N ASN A 35 8.26 -2.13 2.58
CA ASN A 35 7.14 -1.31 3.08
C ASN A 35 5.92 -2.08 3.62
N VAL A 36 5.91 -3.40 3.52
CA VAL A 36 4.84 -4.29 4.00
C VAL A 36 5.36 -5.26 5.07
N THR A 37 6.61 -5.07 5.53
CA THR A 37 7.18 -5.77 6.69
C THR A 37 7.45 -4.78 7.82
N ASP A 38 7.79 -5.32 8.97
CA ASP A 38 8.29 -4.58 10.14
C ASP A 38 9.70 -4.01 9.95
N LEU A 39 10.40 -4.38 8.87
CA LEU A 39 11.69 -3.81 8.50
C LEU A 39 11.56 -2.41 7.86
N PHE A 40 10.35 -1.97 7.49
CA PHE A 40 10.16 -0.62 6.98
C PHE A 40 10.45 0.41 8.07
N PRO A 41 11.46 1.28 7.88
CA PRO A 41 11.70 2.34 8.83
C PRO A 41 10.49 3.27 8.88
N ILE A 42 10.21 3.83 10.06
CA ILE A 42 9.17 4.85 10.19
C ILE A 42 9.58 6.04 9.32
N ASP A 43 8.89 6.21 8.20
CA ASP A 43 9.16 7.30 7.27
C ASP A 43 8.68 8.65 7.86
N ALA A 44 9.16 9.75 7.27
CA ALA A 44 8.86 11.10 7.76
C ALA A 44 7.36 11.41 7.73
N PHE A 45 6.62 10.92 6.73
CA PHE A 45 5.17 11.08 6.65
C PHE A 45 4.48 10.31 7.77
N THR A 46 4.84 9.05 8.03
CA THR A 46 4.29 8.27 9.15
C THR A 46 4.53 8.97 10.49
N ARG A 47 5.74 9.51 10.70
CA ARG A 47 6.08 10.26 11.92
C ARG A 47 5.28 11.55 12.08
N ILE A 48 5.11 12.33 11.01
CA ILE A 48 4.42 13.63 11.05
C ILE A 48 2.89 13.45 11.11
N SER A 49 2.37 12.49 10.36
CA SER A 49 0.95 12.16 10.35
C SER A 49 0.50 11.65 11.71
N ALA A 50 1.37 10.95 12.46
CA ALA A 50 1.00 10.34 13.74
C ALA A 50 -0.24 9.44 13.61
N GLY A 51 -0.32 8.69 12.52
CA GLY A 51 -1.48 7.85 12.19
C GLY A 51 -2.70 8.60 11.64
N ARG A 52 -2.59 9.92 11.42
CA ARG A 52 -3.66 10.72 10.80
C ARG A 52 -3.59 10.58 9.29
N SER A 53 -4.55 9.88 8.71
CA SER A 53 -4.81 9.95 7.27
C SER A 53 -5.62 11.20 6.96
N ALA A 54 -5.28 11.91 5.89
CA ALA A 54 -6.07 13.04 5.40
C ALA A 54 -7.49 12.60 4.96
N PHE A 55 -7.64 11.32 4.61
CA PHE A 55 -8.92 10.69 4.32
C PHE A 55 -9.09 9.47 5.21
N ARG A 56 -10.10 9.48 6.08
CA ARG A 56 -10.61 8.28 6.74
C ARG A 56 -11.23 7.37 5.69
N VAL A 57 -11.46 6.10 6.03
CA VAL A 57 -12.15 5.16 5.13
C VAL A 57 -13.49 5.72 4.67
N ASP A 58 -14.22 6.38 5.57
CA ASP A 58 -15.50 7.03 5.24
C ASP A 58 -15.33 8.14 4.19
N ASP A 59 -14.30 8.97 4.32
CA ASP A 59 -14.01 10.05 3.35
C ASP A 59 -13.65 9.48 1.97
N LEU A 60 -12.94 8.34 1.92
CA LEU A 60 -12.60 7.66 0.67
C LEU A 60 -13.82 7.01 0.01
N LEU A 61 -14.72 6.42 0.80
CA LEU A 61 -15.98 5.87 0.31
C LEU A 61 -16.88 6.98 -0.24
N GLU A 62 -16.97 8.11 0.46
CA GLU A 62 -17.71 9.27 -0.02
C GLU A 62 -17.11 9.83 -1.32
N LEU A 63 -15.78 9.94 -1.40
CA LEU A 63 -15.08 10.38 -2.61
C LEU A 63 -15.35 9.42 -3.78
N ARG A 64 -15.27 8.10 -3.56
CA ARG A 64 -15.61 7.09 -4.58
C ARG A 64 -17.03 7.30 -5.08
N ASP A 65 -17.99 7.42 -4.18
CA ASP A 65 -19.40 7.58 -4.55
C ASP A 65 -19.65 8.88 -5.34
N ARG A 66 -18.93 9.95 -5.01
CA ARG A 66 -18.93 11.23 -5.77
C ARG A 66 -18.35 11.04 -7.17
N LEU A 67 -17.20 10.37 -7.30
CA LEU A 67 -16.57 10.07 -8.59
C LEU A 67 -17.47 9.20 -9.47
N ASP A 68 -18.15 8.21 -8.88
CA ASP A 68 -19.07 7.35 -9.60
C ASP A 68 -20.30 8.12 -10.12
N ARG A 69 -20.84 9.06 -9.32
CA ARG A 69 -21.90 9.96 -9.78
C ARG A 69 -21.42 10.87 -10.91
N TRP A 70 -20.22 11.42 -10.77
CA TRP A 70 -19.63 12.26 -11.80
C TRP A 70 -19.44 11.50 -13.12
N LYS A 71 -18.87 10.29 -13.10
CA LYS A 71 -18.75 9.43 -14.30
C LYS A 71 -20.09 9.11 -14.95
N ARG A 72 -21.15 8.89 -14.16
CA ARG A 72 -22.50 8.68 -14.69
C ARG A 72 -23.08 9.95 -15.32
N GLY A 73 -22.78 11.13 -14.75
CA GLY A 73 -23.19 12.43 -15.28
C GLY A 73 -22.40 12.88 -16.51
N GLU A 74 -21.16 12.42 -16.69
CA GLU A 74 -20.40 12.62 -17.94
C GLU A 74 -20.99 11.88 -19.14
N GLY A 75 -21.93 10.95 -18.92
CA GLY A 75 -22.74 10.33 -19.96
C GLY A 75 -23.92 11.18 -20.46
N GLU A 76 -24.26 12.29 -19.79
CA GLU A 76 -25.39 13.17 -20.17
C GLU A 76 -24.99 14.45 -20.93
N HIS A 77 -23.68 14.71 -21.09
CA HIS A 77 -23.17 15.89 -21.82
C HIS A 77 -22.33 15.50 -23.06
N HIS A 78 -22.88 14.62 -23.90
CA HIS A 78 -22.49 14.51 -25.31
C HIS A 78 -23.74 14.56 -26.19
N GLY A 79 -24.19 15.79 -26.47
CA GLY A 79 -25.28 16.04 -27.40
C GLY A 79 -26.12 17.24 -26.99
N VAL A 80 -25.62 18.45 -27.26
CA VAL A 80 -26.24 19.47 -28.13
C VAL A 80 -25.12 20.38 -28.62
#